data_AF-A0A9P6SJL9-F1
#
_entry.id   AF-A0A9P6SJL9-F1
#
_cell.length_a   1.000
_cell.length_b   1.000
_cell.length_c   1.000
_cell.angle_alpha   90.00
_cell.angle_beta   90.00
_cell.angle_gamma   90.00
#
_symmetry.space_group_name_H-M   'P 1'
#
loop_
_entity.id
_entity.type
_entity.pdbx_description
1 polymer ?
#
loop_
_entity_poly.entity_id
_entity_poly.type
_entity_poly.pdbx_seq_one_letter_code
_entity_poly.pdbx_strand_id
1 'polypeptide(L)'
;MSGIPIYNQACLATDSTSSVPSFYLVGSTSPGSLEVNYVNNPDATTVTLVASQNDQSAWSPSAAKLCYIYPFATSVNPGIKIVQFGAGSTYMGLAQTNNLISGADSFNMTGFVSPKLFAWSGKFQDFDMFTIMTNDTDTTTSKVNMWAALRMNFRQNGPSLITYDMANNPVDVNNAMLAVGTYGGYSGNTSQGYTIVFDKSNRGQIFTAHGNLLANITNNTPTVALGVPTNVIMNGIMLTINAIPVTMGNTAYILDRASNGSTVIYSIIPSASFTLARVYKTGDSLPFTNNMAVGALNNQILTYSVNRSAAFFNVFDLTTYSWSGSGLVSVAVIEPTPEKSSNIDTIVCATVGGLALILLAIFLFVRHRRKSAKKSAGASVTALAPKNPETSKCVSASDQGHNQHDLGCIQYGPRQPQYNQEHVQYDHGQPLYGQGQVQYEQLQPQYDQGQVQYDQGYVPYDPAYERPTSFIPPPPPVNQLADGVHNAYLLPAAGDSPESKTAYSPYVNPTSIRASTFSPESPESTQAKPQRTSVGQDPQYVPAGHFSSEARSPQTR
;
A
#
# COMPACT_ATOMS: atom_id res chain seq x y z
N MET A 1 12.20 -25.98 -17.95
CA MET A 1 11.35 -25.35 -16.93
C MET A 1 11.62 -26.05 -15.61
N SER A 2 11.86 -25.31 -14.53
CA SER A 2 12.06 -25.88 -13.20
C SER A 2 10.70 -26.13 -12.55
N GLY A 3 10.64 -27.11 -11.63
CA GLY A 3 9.51 -27.24 -10.71
C GLY A 3 9.36 -25.99 -9.84
N ILE A 4 8.25 -25.88 -9.12
CA ILE A 4 8.01 -24.77 -8.21
C ILE A 4 9.08 -24.78 -7.11
N PRO A 5 9.88 -23.70 -6.96
CA PRO A 5 10.90 -23.63 -5.92
C PRO A 5 10.27 -23.59 -4.52
N ILE A 6 11.01 -24.11 -3.54
CA ILE A 6 10.61 -24.13 -2.13
C ILE A 6 11.25 -22.95 -1.43
N TYR A 7 10.42 -21.97 -1.06
CA TYR A 7 10.83 -20.78 -0.34
C TYR A 7 10.18 -20.76 1.03
N ASN A 8 11.01 -20.73 2.08
CA ASN A 8 10.52 -20.64 3.46
C ASN A 8 9.89 -19.28 3.77
N GLN A 9 10.35 -18.24 3.08
CA GLN A 9 9.87 -16.86 3.20
C GLN A 9 9.74 -16.26 1.80
N ALA A 10 8.61 -16.55 1.15
CA ALA A 10 8.27 -16.04 -0.16
C ALA A 10 7.45 -14.75 -0.09
N CYS A 11 7.39 -14.03 -1.19
CA CYS A 11 6.31 -13.08 -1.46
C CYS A 11 5.76 -13.23 -2.87
N LEU A 12 4.53 -12.74 -3.06
CA LEU A 12 3.79 -12.82 -4.31
C LEU A 12 3.52 -11.40 -4.83
N ALA A 13 3.73 -11.17 -6.12
CA ALA A 13 3.27 -9.98 -6.82
C ALA A 13 2.44 -10.38 -8.04
N THR A 14 1.22 -9.85 -8.15
CA THR A 14 0.25 -10.29 -9.16
C THR A 14 0.38 -9.49 -10.45
N ASP A 15 0.49 -10.16 -11.59
CA ASP A 15 0.55 -9.49 -12.89
C ASP A 15 -0.86 -9.07 -13.34
N SER A 16 -1.21 -7.82 -13.07
CA SER A 16 -2.48 -7.23 -13.46
C SER A 16 -2.61 -6.99 -14.97
N THR A 17 -1.54 -7.15 -15.75
CA THR A 17 -1.58 -6.98 -17.22
C THR A 17 -2.05 -8.25 -17.94
N SER A 18 -1.97 -9.39 -17.26
CA SER A 18 -2.38 -10.68 -17.79
C SER A 18 -3.91 -10.88 -17.69
N SER A 19 -4.52 -11.38 -18.75
CA SER A 19 -5.93 -11.79 -18.76
C SER A 19 -6.17 -13.11 -18.02
N VAL A 20 -5.12 -13.92 -17.89
CA VAL A 20 -5.09 -15.14 -17.07
C VAL A 20 -4.52 -14.77 -15.69
N PRO A 21 -4.96 -15.40 -14.60
CA PRO A 21 -4.33 -15.28 -13.29
C PRO A 21 -2.82 -15.60 -13.34
N SER A 22 -1.98 -14.57 -13.54
CA SER A 22 -0.52 -14.70 -13.61
C SER A 22 0.12 -13.88 -12.49
N PHE A 23 1.29 -14.31 -12.03
CA PHE A 23 1.96 -13.69 -10.90
C PHE A 23 3.45 -14.03 -10.84
N TYR A 24 4.16 -13.32 -9.98
CA TYR A 24 5.56 -13.53 -9.68
C TYR A 24 5.71 -14.11 -8.28
N LEU A 25 6.43 -15.22 -8.18
CA LEU A 25 6.89 -15.83 -6.94
C LEU A 25 8.33 -15.38 -6.69
N VAL A 26 8.54 -14.70 -5.56
CA VAL A 26 9.85 -14.20 -5.16
C VAL A 26 10.29 -14.88 -3.88
N GLY A 27 11.55 -15.30 -3.83
CA GLY A 27 12.12 -15.89 -2.63
C GLY A 27 13.62 -16.09 -2.71
N SER A 28 14.17 -16.72 -1.68
CA SER A 28 15.59 -16.99 -1.53
C SER A 28 15.78 -18.46 -1.20
N THR A 29 16.59 -19.16 -1.98
CA THR A 29 16.95 -20.59 -1.77
C THR A 29 18.16 -20.73 -0.85
N SER A 30 19.05 -19.75 -0.83
CA SER A 30 20.29 -19.73 -0.06
C SER A 30 20.61 -18.32 0.44
N PRO A 31 21.49 -18.16 1.43
CA PRO A 31 22.00 -16.84 1.82
C PRO A 31 22.56 -16.09 0.60
N GLY A 32 22.20 -14.82 0.49
CA GLY A 32 22.56 -13.94 -0.61
C GLY A 32 21.74 -14.09 -1.89
N SER A 33 21.04 -15.22 -2.11
CA SER A 33 20.25 -15.39 -3.32
C SER A 33 18.90 -14.70 -3.22
N LEU A 34 18.47 -14.09 -4.31
CA LEU A 34 17.09 -13.65 -4.52
C LEU A 34 16.68 -14.06 -5.94
N GLU A 35 15.56 -14.75 -6.05
CA GLU A 35 15.04 -15.27 -7.30
C GLU A 35 13.62 -14.75 -7.51
N VAL A 36 13.31 -14.34 -8.74
CA VAL A 36 11.98 -13.93 -9.17
C VAL A 36 11.54 -14.88 -10.26
N ASN A 37 10.47 -15.61 -10.01
CA ASN A 37 9.92 -16.60 -10.93
C ASN A 37 8.54 -16.16 -11.39
N TYR A 38 8.30 -16.19 -12.69
CA TYR A 38 6.99 -15.96 -13.27
C TYR A 38 6.18 -17.26 -13.33
N VAL A 39 4.90 -17.15 -12.96
CA VAL A 39 3.90 -18.22 -12.93
C VAL A 39 2.71 -17.75 -13.76
N ASN A 40 2.39 -18.49 -14.82
CA ASN A 40 1.39 -18.10 -15.80
C ASN A 40 -0.03 -18.59 -15.48
N ASN A 41 -0.19 -19.44 -14.46
CA ASN A 41 -1.48 -19.90 -13.92
C ASN A 41 -1.26 -20.51 -12.52
N PRO A 42 -2.16 -20.33 -11.55
CA PRO A 42 -2.11 -21.03 -10.26
C PRO A 42 -1.99 -22.55 -10.33
N ASP A 43 -2.51 -23.21 -11.36
CA ASP A 43 -2.37 -24.68 -11.51
C ASP A 43 -1.02 -25.10 -12.13
N ALA A 44 -0.11 -24.16 -12.39
CA ALA A 44 1.18 -24.45 -12.99
C ALA A 44 2.03 -25.33 -12.06
N THR A 45 2.62 -26.38 -12.62
CA THR A 45 3.59 -27.25 -11.93
C THR A 45 5.04 -26.82 -12.13
N THR A 46 5.25 -25.85 -13.03
CA THR A 46 6.55 -25.30 -13.38
C THR A 46 6.52 -23.78 -13.34
N VAL A 47 7.69 -23.18 -13.16
CA VAL A 47 7.85 -21.74 -13.16
C VAL A 47 8.97 -21.32 -14.12
N THR A 48 8.99 -20.05 -14.50
CA THR A 48 10.06 -19.47 -15.33
C THR A 48 10.85 -18.47 -14.50
N LEU A 49 12.15 -18.71 -14.29
CA LEU A 49 13.02 -17.72 -13.67
C LEU A 49 13.14 -16.49 -14.59
N VAL A 50 12.77 -15.31 -14.08
CA VAL A 50 12.78 -14.04 -14.85
C VAL A 50 13.77 -13.01 -14.33
N ALA A 51 14.26 -13.17 -13.09
CA ALA A 51 15.37 -12.40 -12.56
C ALA A 51 16.01 -13.13 -11.38
N SER A 52 17.30 -12.89 -11.17
CA SER A 52 18.02 -13.38 -10.00
C SER A 52 19.12 -12.41 -9.59
N GLN A 53 19.46 -12.41 -8.31
CA GLN A 53 20.57 -11.64 -7.76
C GLN A 53 21.30 -12.47 -6.71
N ASN A 54 22.58 -12.17 -6.52
CA ASN A 54 23.37 -12.65 -5.41
C ASN A 54 24.00 -11.48 -4.67
N ASP A 55 23.45 -11.15 -3.50
CA ASP A 55 23.99 -10.16 -2.57
C ASP A 55 23.94 -10.75 -1.15
N GLN A 56 25.07 -11.33 -0.73
CA GLN A 56 25.22 -11.98 0.57
C GLN A 56 24.95 -11.06 1.77
N SER A 57 25.01 -9.74 1.58
CA SER A 57 24.76 -8.77 2.64
C SER A 57 23.27 -8.42 2.79
N ALA A 58 22.48 -8.64 1.74
CA ALA A 58 21.10 -8.19 1.69
C ALA A 58 20.09 -9.33 1.85
N TRP A 59 20.23 -10.43 1.12
CA TRP A 59 19.13 -11.41 0.98
C TRP A 59 19.30 -12.64 1.87
N SER A 60 18.20 -13.06 2.51
CA SER A 60 18.20 -14.22 3.41
C SER A 60 17.01 -15.15 3.14
N PRO A 61 17.21 -16.48 3.13
CA PRO A 61 16.12 -17.46 3.01
C PRO A 61 15.19 -17.50 4.23
N SER A 62 15.63 -17.00 5.39
CA SER A 62 14.85 -16.99 6.63
C SER A 62 14.15 -15.67 6.92
N ALA A 63 14.47 -14.60 6.16
CA ALA A 63 13.88 -13.29 6.36
C ALA A 63 12.56 -13.16 5.60
N ALA A 64 11.52 -12.66 6.29
CA ALA A 64 10.21 -12.43 5.70
C ALA A 64 10.28 -11.39 4.58
N LYS A 65 9.41 -11.52 3.57
CA LYS A 65 9.39 -10.65 2.40
C LYS A 65 7.98 -10.18 2.08
N LEU A 66 7.87 -9.00 1.48
CA LEU A 66 6.66 -8.51 0.80
C LEU A 66 7.02 -8.04 -0.60
N CYS A 67 6.08 -8.25 -1.52
CA CYS A 67 6.23 -7.95 -2.92
C CYS A 67 5.10 -7.04 -3.35
N TYR A 68 5.42 -5.98 -4.08
CA TYR A 68 4.46 -5.06 -4.67
C TYR A 68 4.76 -4.92 -6.14
N ILE A 69 3.73 -5.05 -6.97
CA ILE A 69 3.85 -4.77 -8.39
C ILE A 69 3.65 -3.28 -8.63
N TYR A 70 4.31 -2.74 -9.65
CA TYR A 70 4.10 -1.37 -10.05
C TYR A 70 2.60 -1.11 -10.32
N PRO A 71 1.93 -0.28 -9.50
CA PRO A 71 0.47 -0.16 -9.47
C PRO A 71 -0.20 0.28 -10.79
N PHE A 72 0.55 0.91 -11.69
CA PHE A 72 0.04 1.44 -12.96
C PHE A 72 0.83 0.90 -14.14
N ALA A 73 1.30 -0.34 -14.04
CA ALA A 73 1.97 -0.98 -15.14
C ALA A 73 1.03 -1.14 -16.33
N THR A 74 1.17 -0.25 -17.31
CA THR A 74 0.62 -0.40 -18.66
C THR A 74 1.62 -1.06 -19.59
N SER A 75 2.89 -1.10 -19.20
CA SER A 75 3.95 -1.79 -19.92
C SER A 75 3.90 -3.27 -19.62
N VAL A 76 4.10 -4.08 -20.66
CA VAL A 76 4.60 -5.45 -20.51
C VAL A 76 5.80 -5.39 -19.58
N ASN A 77 5.91 -6.31 -18.61
CA ASN A 77 7.03 -6.38 -17.66
C ASN A 77 7.07 -5.29 -16.56
N PRO A 78 6.03 -5.22 -15.70
CA PRO A 78 6.05 -4.37 -14.51
C PRO A 78 7.30 -4.58 -13.65
N GLY A 79 7.84 -3.48 -13.11
CA GLY A 79 8.78 -3.56 -12.01
C GLY A 79 8.11 -4.11 -10.75
N ILE A 80 8.81 -4.97 -10.03
CA ILE A 80 8.37 -5.57 -8.76
C ILE A 80 9.25 -5.03 -7.66
N LYS A 81 8.67 -4.30 -6.71
CA LYS A 81 9.34 -3.91 -5.49
C LYS A 81 9.31 -5.06 -4.50
N ILE A 82 10.48 -5.43 -4.01
CA ILE A 82 10.70 -6.53 -3.07
C ILE A 82 11.22 -5.89 -1.80
N VAL A 83 10.55 -6.15 -0.68
CA VAL A 83 10.92 -5.64 0.64
C VAL A 83 11.26 -6.83 1.52
N GLN A 84 12.49 -6.90 2.02
CA GLN A 84 12.90 -7.90 3.00
C GLN A 84 13.01 -7.27 4.38
N PHE A 85 12.31 -7.86 5.33
CA PHE A 85 12.23 -7.42 6.71
C PHE A 85 13.39 -7.99 7.52
N GLY A 86 13.96 -7.19 8.41
CA GLY A 86 15.11 -7.56 9.22
C GLY A 86 15.17 -6.80 10.54
N ALA A 87 15.79 -7.41 11.54
CA ALA A 87 16.02 -6.77 12.83
C ALA A 87 17.10 -5.67 12.65
N GLY A 88 16.69 -4.41 12.61
CA GLY A 88 17.56 -3.23 12.52
C GLY A 88 17.78 -2.66 11.12
N SER A 89 17.61 -3.46 10.06
CA SER A 89 17.71 -3.01 8.67
C SER A 89 16.63 -3.63 7.81
N THR A 90 16.11 -2.86 6.86
CA THR A 90 15.23 -3.36 5.79
C THR A 90 15.87 -3.11 4.43
N TYR A 91 15.88 -4.16 3.61
CA TYR A 91 16.39 -4.15 2.26
C TYR A 91 15.24 -4.09 1.27
N MET A 92 15.43 -3.32 0.21
CA MET A 92 14.50 -3.17 -0.89
C MET A 92 15.21 -3.37 -2.22
N GLY A 93 14.61 -4.15 -3.11
CA GLY A 93 15.05 -4.33 -4.48
C GLY A 93 13.94 -3.97 -5.45
N LEU A 94 14.30 -3.47 -6.63
CA LEU A 94 13.41 -3.39 -7.77
C LEU A 94 13.82 -4.47 -8.77
N ALA A 95 13.02 -5.53 -8.86
CA ALA A 95 13.17 -6.50 -9.92
C ALA A 95 12.47 -6.01 -11.18
N GLN A 96 13.22 -5.98 -12.27
CA GLN A 96 12.73 -5.82 -13.63
C GLN A 96 12.77 -7.19 -14.28
N THR A 97 11.74 -7.54 -15.06
CA THR A 97 11.63 -8.88 -15.65
C THR A 97 12.56 -9.09 -16.87
N ASN A 98 13.49 -8.16 -17.12
CA ASN A 98 14.58 -8.28 -18.10
C ASN A 98 15.84 -8.90 -17.46
N ASN A 99 15.68 -9.81 -16.49
CA ASN A 99 16.76 -10.45 -15.72
C ASN A 99 17.57 -9.52 -14.80
N LEU A 100 17.08 -8.32 -14.48
CA LEU A 100 17.79 -7.38 -13.61
C LEU A 100 17.04 -7.16 -12.31
N ILE A 101 17.70 -7.41 -11.19
CA ILE A 101 17.28 -6.87 -9.89
C ILE A 101 18.24 -5.74 -9.57
N SER A 102 17.71 -4.56 -9.25
CA SER A 102 18.53 -3.44 -8.79
C SER A 102 19.37 -3.85 -7.57
N GLY A 103 20.45 -3.11 -7.28
CA GLY A 103 21.11 -3.22 -5.98
C GLY A 103 20.09 -3.12 -4.84
N ALA A 104 20.35 -3.84 -3.75
CA ALA A 104 19.52 -3.78 -2.56
C ALA A 104 19.72 -2.41 -1.89
N ASP A 105 18.78 -1.51 -2.10
CA ASP A 105 18.70 -0.27 -1.33
C ASP A 105 18.31 -0.64 0.10
N SER A 106 18.81 0.09 1.09
CA SER A 106 18.43 -0.14 2.47
C SER A 106 18.06 1.16 3.17
N PHE A 107 17.09 1.06 4.08
CA PHE A 107 16.92 2.09 5.10
C PHE A 107 17.89 1.75 6.24
N ASN A 108 19.10 2.32 6.17
CA ASN A 108 20.10 2.11 7.20
C ASN A 108 19.51 2.47 8.57
N MET A 109 19.72 1.57 9.54
CA MET A 109 19.31 1.71 10.94
C MET A 109 17.79 1.76 11.19
N THR A 110 16.96 1.73 10.14
CA THR A 110 15.51 1.60 10.24
C THR A 110 15.07 0.21 9.79
N GLY A 111 14.74 -0.65 10.75
CA GLY A 111 14.16 -1.96 10.46
C GLY A 111 12.63 -1.90 10.42
N PHE A 112 12.01 -2.44 9.38
CA PHE A 112 10.58 -2.73 9.37
C PHE A 112 10.34 -4.02 10.17
N VAL A 113 9.44 -3.93 11.14
CA VAL A 113 9.31 -4.97 12.18
C VAL A 113 8.74 -6.27 11.63
N SER A 114 7.71 -6.17 10.79
CA SER A 114 6.99 -7.34 10.29
C SER A 114 6.19 -7.02 9.04
N PRO A 115 6.05 -7.96 8.09
CA PRO A 115 5.06 -7.88 7.03
C PRO A 115 3.63 -7.61 7.54
N LYS A 116 3.31 -8.14 8.72
CA LYS A 116 1.99 -8.00 9.34
C LYS A 116 1.69 -6.59 9.79
N LEU A 117 2.70 -5.74 9.93
CA LEU A 117 2.57 -4.35 10.38
C LEU A 117 2.97 -3.38 9.27
N PHE A 118 2.70 -3.78 8.02
CA PHE A 118 3.02 -3.05 6.80
C PHE A 118 1.75 -2.90 5.95
N ALA A 119 1.00 -1.82 6.18
CA ALA A 119 -0.33 -1.62 5.60
C ALA A 119 -0.30 -0.69 4.39
N TRP A 120 -0.73 -1.18 3.23
CA TRP A 120 -0.89 -0.37 2.01
C TRP A 120 -2.10 0.55 2.10
N SER A 121 -1.84 1.79 2.50
CA SER A 121 -2.86 2.73 2.98
C SER A 121 -3.31 3.73 1.92
N GLY A 122 -2.68 3.71 0.74
CA GLY A 122 -3.07 4.53 -0.38
C GLY A 122 -2.18 4.32 -1.60
N LYS A 123 -2.67 4.78 -2.74
CA LYS A 123 -1.98 4.82 -4.03
C LYS A 123 -2.16 6.19 -4.68
N PHE A 124 -1.10 6.74 -5.26
CA PHE A 124 -1.13 7.98 -6.04
C PHE A 124 -0.11 7.93 -7.16
N GLN A 125 -0.56 7.98 -8.43
CA GLN A 125 0.33 7.91 -9.60
C GLN A 125 1.43 6.85 -9.38
N ASP A 126 2.69 7.17 -9.54
CA ASP A 126 3.77 6.16 -9.44
C ASP A 126 4.17 5.77 -8.00
N PHE A 127 3.37 6.18 -7.02
CA PHE A 127 3.66 6.01 -5.61
C PHE A 127 2.60 5.19 -4.90
N ASP A 128 3.06 4.22 -4.12
CA ASP A 128 2.25 3.60 -3.09
C ASP A 128 2.63 4.15 -1.73
N MET A 129 1.60 4.31 -0.91
CA MET A 129 1.67 4.93 0.40
C MET A 129 1.35 3.88 1.45
N PHE A 130 2.21 3.75 2.44
CA PHE A 130 2.13 2.72 3.46
C PHE A 130 2.17 3.33 4.84
N THR A 131 1.42 2.72 5.75
CA THR A 131 1.58 2.92 7.18
C THR A 131 2.30 1.71 7.71
N ILE A 132 3.46 1.92 8.33
CA ILE A 132 4.39 0.86 8.67
C ILE A 132 4.83 0.99 10.12
N MET A 133 5.07 -0.13 10.79
CA MET A 133 5.76 -0.13 12.08
C MET A 133 7.27 -0.31 11.86
N THR A 134 8.03 0.57 12.47
CA THR A 134 9.49 0.62 12.38
C THR A 134 10.11 0.35 13.75
N ASN A 135 11.33 -0.17 13.71
CA ASN A 135 12.25 -0.22 14.82
C ASN A 135 13.51 0.53 14.38
N ASP A 136 13.50 1.85 14.58
CA ASP A 136 14.66 2.70 14.33
C ASP A 136 15.67 2.50 15.47
N THR A 137 16.85 2.02 15.11
CA THR A 137 17.97 1.79 16.03
C THR A 137 18.90 3.00 16.11
N ASP A 138 18.61 4.07 15.36
CA ASP A 138 19.36 5.31 15.43
C ASP A 138 19.17 6.01 16.76
N THR A 139 20.20 5.91 17.60
CA THR A 139 20.25 6.62 18.88
C THR A 139 20.11 8.13 18.74
N THR A 140 20.40 8.70 17.57
CA THR A 140 20.29 10.14 17.31
C THR A 140 18.85 10.58 17.03
N THR A 141 18.01 9.71 16.46
CA THR A 141 16.61 10.04 16.16
C THR A 141 15.71 9.86 17.38
N SER A 142 16.08 8.95 18.30
CA SER A 142 15.25 8.54 19.44
C SER A 142 13.88 7.95 19.03
N LYS A 143 13.79 7.37 17.81
CA LYS A 143 12.56 6.90 17.16
C LYS A 143 12.34 5.39 17.25
N VAL A 144 12.70 4.79 18.38
CA VAL A 144 12.59 3.34 18.58
C VAL A 144 11.13 2.92 18.66
N ASN A 145 10.75 1.85 17.95
CA ASN A 145 9.41 1.28 17.94
C ASN A 145 8.32 2.33 17.71
N MET A 146 8.25 2.87 16.50
CA MET A 146 7.20 3.83 16.16
C MET A 146 6.55 3.53 14.82
N TRP A 147 5.34 4.03 14.69
CA TRP A 147 4.67 4.04 13.40
C TRP A 147 5.25 5.14 12.51
N ALA A 148 5.38 4.83 11.23
CA ALA A 148 5.86 5.74 10.21
C ALA A 148 5.00 5.62 8.95
N ALA A 149 5.07 6.67 8.14
CA ALA A 149 4.52 6.71 6.80
C ALA A 149 5.64 6.49 5.78
N LEU A 150 5.40 5.61 4.80
CA LEU A 150 6.34 5.29 3.73
C LEU A 150 5.69 5.59 2.37
N ARG A 151 6.38 6.35 1.53
CA ARG A 151 6.10 6.49 0.09
C ARG A 151 7.08 5.62 -0.67
N MET A 152 6.59 4.56 -1.25
CA MET A 152 7.41 3.72 -2.12
C MET A 152 7.35 4.27 -3.55
N ASN A 153 8.52 4.51 -4.13
CA ASN A 153 8.64 4.91 -5.52
C ASN A 153 9.03 3.72 -6.38
N PHE A 154 8.24 3.43 -7.41
CA PHE A 154 8.49 2.33 -8.34
C PHE A 154 9.32 2.75 -9.57
N ARG A 155 9.51 4.05 -9.80
CA ARG A 155 10.39 4.55 -10.86
C ARG A 155 11.85 4.45 -10.43
N GLN A 156 12.74 4.10 -11.36
CA GLN A 156 14.18 3.95 -11.10
C GLN A 156 14.87 5.22 -10.59
N ASN A 157 14.27 6.41 -10.80
CA ASN A 157 14.96 7.69 -10.62
C ASN A 157 14.51 8.49 -9.39
N GLY A 158 13.83 7.89 -8.42
CA GLY A 158 13.45 8.63 -7.21
C GLY A 158 13.48 7.80 -5.93
N PRO A 159 13.85 8.42 -4.79
CA PRO A 159 13.94 7.71 -3.53
C PRO A 159 12.55 7.34 -3.01
N SER A 160 12.48 6.22 -2.30
CA SER A 160 11.38 5.99 -1.37
C SER A 160 11.58 6.90 -0.16
N LEU A 161 10.49 7.46 0.37
CA LEU A 161 10.55 8.44 1.46
C LEU A 161 9.86 7.87 2.69
N ILE A 162 10.52 7.96 3.84
CA ILE A 162 9.93 7.63 5.13
C ILE A 162 9.78 8.90 5.97
N THR A 163 8.64 9.05 6.62
CA THR A 163 8.35 10.18 7.53
C THR A 163 7.71 9.65 8.80
N TYR A 164 8.14 10.19 9.94
CA TYR A 164 7.72 9.74 11.27
C TYR A 164 6.66 10.65 11.92
N ASP A 165 6.35 11.78 11.28
CA ASP A 165 5.48 12.82 11.84
C ASP A 165 4.01 12.54 11.53
N MET A 166 3.48 11.42 12.04
CA MET A 166 2.07 11.09 11.85
C MET A 166 1.20 11.85 12.85
N ALA A 167 0.16 12.54 12.35
CA ALA A 167 -0.74 13.33 13.19
C ALA A 167 -1.51 12.49 14.22
N ASN A 168 -1.91 11.27 13.83
CA ASN A 168 -2.54 10.30 14.71
C ASN A 168 -1.72 9.02 14.65
N ASN A 169 -1.25 8.56 15.81
CA ASN A 169 -0.57 7.28 15.92
C ASN A 169 -1.59 6.17 16.11
N PRO A 170 -1.43 5.02 15.42
CA PRO A 170 -2.19 3.82 15.74
C PRO A 170 -1.92 3.29 17.14
N VAL A 171 -2.53 2.14 17.45
CA VAL A 171 -2.29 1.36 18.67
C VAL A 171 -0.80 1.33 19.04
N ASP A 172 -0.51 1.41 20.35
CA ASP A 172 0.81 1.19 20.90
C ASP A 172 1.51 0.01 20.21
N VAL A 173 2.71 0.29 19.71
CA VAL A 173 3.57 -0.61 18.95
C VAL A 173 3.79 -1.96 19.62
N ASN A 174 3.86 -2.03 20.94
CA ASN A 174 4.05 -3.28 21.68
C ASN A 174 2.78 -4.12 21.72
N ASN A 175 1.62 -3.48 21.52
CA ASN A 175 0.32 -4.11 21.49
C ASN A 175 -0.19 -4.35 20.07
N ALA A 176 0.40 -3.73 19.05
CA ALA A 176 0.05 -3.97 17.66
C ALA A 176 0.29 -5.44 17.27
N MET A 177 -0.65 -6.02 16.54
CA MET A 177 -0.60 -7.41 16.08
C MET A 177 -0.64 -7.50 14.56
N LEU A 178 -1.54 -6.74 13.94
CA LEU A 178 -1.81 -6.79 12.51
C LEU A 178 -2.21 -5.40 12.02
N ALA A 179 -1.71 -5.01 10.85
CA ALA A 179 -2.15 -3.84 10.12
C ALA A 179 -2.52 -4.26 8.69
N VAL A 180 -3.69 -3.84 8.24
CA VAL A 180 -4.16 -4.07 6.88
C VAL A 180 -4.62 -2.75 6.30
N GLY A 181 -4.30 -2.54 5.02
CA GLY A 181 -4.66 -1.33 4.32
C GLY A 181 -5.82 -1.53 3.36
N THR A 182 -6.38 -0.43 2.91
CA THR A 182 -7.20 -0.35 1.69
C THR A 182 -6.77 0.88 0.92
N TYR A 183 -6.95 0.86 -0.39
CA TYR A 183 -6.67 1.99 -1.26
C TYR A 183 -7.86 2.24 -2.19
N GLY A 184 -8.23 3.52 -2.31
CA GLY A 184 -9.31 3.96 -3.16
C GLY A 184 -8.86 4.50 -4.51
N GLY A 185 -9.85 4.97 -5.27
CA GLY A 185 -9.59 5.85 -6.41
C GLY A 185 -8.94 7.15 -5.95
N TYR A 186 -8.11 7.75 -6.79
CA TYR A 186 -7.44 9.01 -6.49
C TYR A 186 -8.34 10.20 -6.88
N SER A 187 -8.28 11.28 -6.12
CA SER A 187 -8.92 12.56 -6.47
C SER A 187 -7.92 13.71 -6.34
N GLY A 188 -7.58 14.38 -7.45
CA GLY A 188 -6.67 15.52 -7.42
C GLY A 188 -5.24 15.12 -7.04
N ASN A 189 -4.72 15.69 -5.94
CA ASN A 189 -3.34 15.54 -5.46
C ASN A 189 -3.19 14.66 -4.21
N THR A 190 -4.27 14.04 -3.73
CA THR A 190 -4.24 13.22 -2.51
C THR A 190 -4.58 11.78 -2.85
N SER A 191 -3.78 10.85 -2.33
CA SER A 191 -4.23 9.47 -2.21
C SER A 191 -5.24 9.36 -1.08
N GLN A 192 -6.26 8.52 -1.25
CA GLN A 192 -7.19 8.18 -0.19
C GLN A 192 -7.24 6.67 -0.02
N GLY A 193 -7.27 6.25 1.23
CA GLY A 193 -7.42 4.86 1.62
C GLY A 193 -7.69 4.78 3.11
N TYR A 194 -7.46 3.60 3.68
CA TYR A 194 -7.59 3.40 5.11
C TYR A 194 -6.44 2.55 5.62
N THR A 195 -6.00 2.84 6.84
CA THR A 195 -5.17 1.94 7.64
C THR A 195 -6.05 1.33 8.72
N ILE A 196 -6.01 0.02 8.89
CA ILE A 196 -6.73 -0.68 9.94
C ILE A 196 -5.71 -1.43 10.79
N VAL A 197 -5.69 -1.18 12.09
CA VAL A 197 -4.73 -1.80 13.02
C VAL A 197 -5.49 -2.59 14.07
N PHE A 198 -5.13 -3.86 14.22
CA PHE A 198 -5.63 -4.76 15.25
C PHE A 198 -4.54 -5.00 16.30
N ASP A 199 -4.96 -5.02 17.56
CA ASP A 199 -4.08 -5.23 18.69
C ASP A 199 -4.16 -6.66 19.24
N LYS A 200 -3.21 -7.02 20.11
CA LYS A 200 -3.14 -8.32 20.79
C LYS A 200 -4.32 -8.59 21.73
N SER A 201 -5.12 -7.56 22.05
CA SER A 201 -6.35 -7.66 22.85
C SER A 201 -7.60 -7.81 21.98
N ASN A 202 -7.46 -8.10 20.68
CA ASN A 202 -8.54 -8.24 19.72
C ASN A 202 -9.40 -6.97 19.56
N ARG A 203 -8.81 -5.79 19.69
CA ARG A 203 -9.45 -4.52 19.32
C ARG A 203 -8.91 -4.06 17.97
N GLY A 204 -9.76 -3.45 17.15
CA GLY A 204 -9.36 -2.85 15.88
C GLY A 204 -9.64 -1.36 15.86
N GLN A 205 -8.78 -0.61 15.16
CA GLN A 205 -8.96 0.82 14.87
C GLN A 205 -8.79 1.08 13.37
N ILE A 206 -9.69 1.86 12.80
CA ILE A 206 -9.70 2.29 11.40
C ILE A 206 -9.32 3.76 11.35
N PHE A 207 -8.37 4.09 10.49
CA PHE A 207 -7.92 5.44 10.22
C PHE A 207 -8.17 5.74 8.74
N THR A 208 -8.79 6.87 8.42
CA THR A 208 -8.70 7.40 7.06
C THR A 208 -7.24 7.77 6.80
N ALA A 209 -6.72 7.41 5.63
CA ALA A 209 -5.34 7.70 5.25
C ALA A 209 -5.31 8.67 4.07
N HIS A 210 -4.58 9.76 4.24
CA HIS A 210 -4.39 10.79 3.22
C HIS A 210 -2.92 10.86 2.82
N GLY A 211 -2.60 10.45 1.60
CA GLY A 211 -1.24 10.56 1.06
C GLY A 211 -0.93 11.98 0.60
N ASN A 212 0.28 12.46 0.87
CA ASN A 212 0.75 13.79 0.48
C ASN A 212 1.98 13.71 -0.44
N LEU A 213 1.91 14.39 -1.57
CA LEU A 213 2.99 14.42 -2.57
C LEU A 213 3.99 15.53 -2.34
N LEU A 214 3.55 16.59 -1.66
CA LEU A 214 4.43 17.69 -1.30
C LEU A 214 5.46 17.24 -0.27
N ALA A 215 5.22 16.13 0.43
CA ALA A 215 6.20 15.48 1.28
C ALA A 215 7.50 15.24 0.49
N ASN A 216 8.58 15.80 0.98
CA ASN A 216 9.92 15.63 0.42
C ASN A 216 10.94 15.52 1.57
N ILE A 217 12.20 15.23 1.23
CA ILE A 217 13.26 15.05 2.25
C ILE A 217 13.54 16.35 3.04
N THR A 218 13.15 17.51 2.49
CA THR A 218 13.47 18.83 3.04
C THR A 218 12.34 19.46 3.86
N ASN A 219 11.17 18.84 3.94
CA ASN A 219 10.03 19.40 4.66
C ASN A 219 9.43 18.41 5.67
N ASN A 220 8.81 18.95 6.71
CA ASN A 220 8.15 18.15 7.75
C ASN A 220 6.71 17.78 7.34
N THR A 221 6.44 17.67 6.04
CA THR A 221 5.11 17.30 5.56
C THR A 221 5.00 15.78 5.61
N PRO A 222 4.05 15.20 6.35
CA PRO A 222 3.93 13.76 6.45
C PRO A 222 3.56 13.17 5.10
N THR A 223 4.20 12.05 4.77
CA THR A 223 3.89 11.30 3.56
C THR A 223 2.47 10.72 3.58
N VAL A 224 2.04 10.23 4.74
CA VAL A 224 0.68 9.78 5.01
C VAL A 224 0.23 10.44 6.30
N ALA A 225 -0.92 11.11 6.25
CA ALA A 225 -1.62 11.59 7.42
C ALA A 225 -2.79 10.66 7.75
N LEU A 226 -2.85 10.20 8.99
CA LEU A 226 -3.96 9.41 9.51
C LEU A 226 -5.00 10.32 10.15
N GLY A 227 -6.27 10.09 9.86
CA GLY A 227 -7.40 10.77 10.49
C GLY A 227 -7.67 10.28 11.91
N VAL A 228 -8.77 10.76 12.50
CA VAL A 228 -9.22 10.32 13.83
C VAL A 228 -9.68 8.85 13.76
N PRO A 229 -9.23 7.97 14.69
CA PRO A 229 -9.59 6.57 14.64
C PRO A 229 -11.08 6.32 14.90
N THR A 230 -11.63 5.31 14.23
CA THR A 230 -12.91 4.69 14.54
C THR A 230 -12.71 3.25 14.95
N ASN A 231 -13.39 2.77 16.00
CA ASN A 231 -13.24 1.39 16.46
C ASN A 231 -13.88 0.40 15.46
N VAL A 232 -13.21 -0.73 15.23
CA VAL A 232 -13.76 -1.87 14.49
C VAL A 232 -14.75 -2.62 15.37
N ILE A 233 -15.93 -2.94 14.82
CA ILE A 233 -16.88 -3.84 15.45
C ILE A 233 -16.45 -5.28 15.12
N MET A 234 -15.87 -5.97 16.10
CA MET A 234 -15.27 -7.30 15.90
C MET A 234 -16.29 -8.43 15.74
N ASN A 235 -17.56 -8.24 16.11
CA ASN A 235 -18.63 -9.24 15.98
C ASN A 235 -18.28 -10.63 16.55
N GLY A 236 -17.61 -10.66 17.71
CA GLY A 236 -17.16 -11.90 18.37
C GLY A 236 -15.98 -12.60 17.67
N ILE A 237 -15.43 -12.03 16.59
CA ILE A 237 -14.23 -12.55 15.93
C ILE A 237 -13.01 -12.22 16.78
N MET A 238 -12.21 -13.25 17.08
CA MET A 238 -10.89 -13.11 17.67
C MET A 238 -9.84 -13.49 16.63
N LEU A 239 -8.99 -12.54 16.27
CA LEU A 239 -7.91 -12.78 15.33
C LEU A 239 -6.75 -13.47 16.06
N THR A 240 -6.11 -14.45 15.41
CA THR A 240 -4.90 -15.06 15.96
C THR A 240 -3.67 -14.21 15.61
N ILE A 241 -2.59 -14.37 16.39
CA ILE A 241 -1.29 -13.75 16.08
C ILE A 241 -0.71 -14.21 14.72
N ASN A 242 -1.24 -15.30 14.16
CA ASN A 242 -0.81 -15.82 12.88
C ASN A 242 -1.52 -15.17 11.69
N ALA A 243 -2.55 -14.34 11.91
CA ALA A 243 -3.31 -13.68 10.87
C ALA A 243 -2.40 -12.96 9.84
N ILE A 244 -2.83 -12.99 8.58
CA ILE A 244 -2.10 -12.46 7.43
C ILE A 244 -2.97 -11.40 6.74
N PRO A 245 -2.48 -10.15 6.61
CA PRO A 245 -3.25 -9.09 6.01
C PRO A 245 -3.20 -9.20 4.49
N VAL A 246 -4.32 -8.89 3.83
CA VAL A 246 -4.42 -8.83 2.37
C VAL A 246 -5.13 -7.54 1.99
N THR A 247 -4.40 -6.65 1.32
CA THR A 247 -4.95 -5.39 0.83
C THR A 247 -5.47 -5.58 -0.59
N MET A 248 -6.75 -5.30 -0.84
CA MET A 248 -7.38 -5.49 -2.16
C MET A 248 -8.36 -4.35 -2.48
N GLY A 249 -7.84 -3.26 -3.05
CA GLY A 249 -8.65 -2.08 -3.37
C GLY A 249 -9.35 -1.52 -2.13
N ASN A 250 -10.66 -1.35 -2.22
CA ASN A 250 -11.50 -0.79 -1.15
C ASN A 250 -11.83 -1.78 -0.02
N THR A 251 -11.44 -3.05 -0.17
CA THR A 251 -11.73 -4.11 0.82
C THR A 251 -10.43 -4.64 1.39
N ALA A 252 -10.35 -4.68 2.72
CA ALA A 252 -9.29 -5.36 3.43
C ALA A 252 -9.75 -6.79 3.73
N TYR A 253 -8.90 -7.76 3.44
CA TYR A 253 -9.10 -9.16 3.82
C TYR A 253 -8.05 -9.59 4.82
N ILE A 254 -8.40 -10.57 5.65
CA ILE A 254 -7.51 -11.16 6.65
C ILE A 254 -7.66 -12.67 6.55
N LEU A 255 -6.55 -13.37 6.28
CA LEU A 255 -6.49 -14.82 6.36
C LEU A 255 -6.04 -15.20 7.76
N ASP A 256 -6.73 -16.10 8.42
CA ASP A 256 -6.42 -16.50 9.78
C ASP A 256 -6.57 -18.01 9.99
N ARG A 257 -6.01 -18.50 11.09
CA ARG A 257 -6.05 -19.91 11.47
C ARG A 257 -7.31 -20.21 12.26
N ALA A 258 -8.20 -21.00 11.68
CA ALA A 258 -9.33 -21.57 12.38
C ALA A 258 -8.88 -22.61 13.44
N SER A 259 -9.76 -22.94 14.39
CA SER A 259 -9.49 -23.91 15.45
C SER A 259 -9.13 -25.32 14.93
N ASN A 260 -9.67 -25.70 13.78
CA ASN A 260 -9.35 -26.96 13.10
C ASN A 260 -8.05 -26.91 12.26
N GLY A 261 -7.31 -25.79 12.30
CA GLY A 261 -6.07 -25.58 11.54
C GLY A 261 -6.26 -25.19 10.07
N SER A 262 -7.50 -25.04 9.61
CA SER A 262 -7.80 -24.53 8.27
C SER A 262 -7.74 -23.01 8.19
N THR A 263 -7.73 -22.47 6.96
CA THR A 263 -7.77 -21.03 6.71
C THR A 263 -9.21 -20.51 6.73
N VAL A 264 -9.47 -19.54 7.61
CA VAL A 264 -10.67 -18.71 7.59
C VAL A 264 -10.33 -17.34 6.99
N ILE A 265 -11.31 -16.73 6.30
CA ILE A 265 -11.15 -15.40 5.70
C ILE A 265 -12.13 -14.44 6.38
N TYR A 266 -11.61 -13.29 6.76
CA TYR A 266 -12.39 -12.13 7.21
C TYR A 266 -12.27 -10.99 6.21
N SER A 267 -13.26 -10.12 6.17
CA SER A 267 -13.25 -8.92 5.34
C SER A 267 -13.80 -7.72 6.09
N ILE A 268 -13.34 -6.53 5.67
CA ILE A 268 -13.86 -5.25 6.13
C ILE A 268 -13.77 -4.23 4.99
N ILE A 269 -14.82 -3.42 4.84
CA ILE A 269 -14.92 -2.38 3.81
C ILE A 269 -15.09 -1.04 4.54
N PRO A 270 -13.99 -0.36 4.94
CA PRO A 270 -14.03 0.78 5.85
C PRO A 270 -14.91 1.94 5.39
N SER A 271 -15.07 2.12 4.08
CA SER A 271 -15.92 3.16 3.49
C SER A 271 -17.42 2.86 3.60
N ALA A 272 -17.80 1.62 3.88
CA ALA A 272 -19.19 1.17 3.94
C ALA A 272 -19.60 0.64 5.32
N SER A 273 -18.68 0.00 6.04
CA SER A 273 -18.93 -0.62 7.34
C SER A 273 -17.65 -0.69 8.17
N PHE A 274 -17.79 -0.49 9.47
CA PHE A 274 -16.72 -0.68 10.46
C PHE A 274 -16.74 -2.08 11.09
N THR A 275 -17.58 -2.98 10.59
CA THR A 275 -17.72 -4.34 11.12
C THR A 275 -16.79 -5.30 10.39
N LEU A 276 -15.99 -6.05 11.15
CA LEU A 276 -15.24 -7.18 10.63
C LEU A 276 -16.23 -8.34 10.38
N ALA A 277 -16.28 -8.83 9.15
CA ALA A 277 -17.20 -9.88 8.74
C ALA A 277 -16.43 -11.16 8.37
N ARG A 278 -17.02 -12.33 8.66
CA ARG A 278 -16.51 -13.61 8.17
C ARG A 278 -16.97 -13.83 6.73
N VAL A 279 -16.04 -14.22 5.86
CA VAL A 279 -16.35 -14.65 4.50
C VAL A 279 -16.60 -16.16 4.53
N TYR A 280 -17.86 -16.56 4.30
CA TYR A 280 -18.22 -17.97 4.24
C TYR A 280 -17.81 -18.56 2.91
N LYS A 281 -17.10 -19.69 2.97
CA LYS A 281 -16.61 -20.43 1.80
C LYS A 281 -17.42 -21.68 1.55
N THR A 282 -17.36 -22.19 0.32
CA THR A 282 -17.93 -23.48 -0.08
C THR A 282 -16.82 -24.46 -0.49
N GLY A 283 -17.08 -25.75 -0.35
CA GLY A 283 -16.17 -26.82 -0.77
C GLY A 283 -14.97 -27.03 0.16
N ASP A 284 -13.87 -27.46 -0.46
CA ASP A 284 -12.64 -27.84 0.24
C ASP A 284 -11.99 -26.66 1.00
N SER A 285 -11.03 -26.98 1.86
CA SER A 285 -10.33 -25.97 2.65
C SER A 285 -8.86 -25.95 2.40
N LEU A 286 -8.30 -24.75 2.42
CA LEU A 286 -6.87 -24.55 2.50
C LEU A 286 -6.40 -24.79 3.95
N PRO A 287 -5.41 -25.67 4.21
CA PRO A 287 -4.72 -25.71 5.49
C PRO A 287 -3.98 -24.41 5.76
N PHE A 288 -4.09 -23.87 6.97
CA PHE A 288 -3.39 -22.65 7.33
C PHE A 288 -1.93 -22.95 7.67
N THR A 289 -0.99 -22.15 7.15
CA THR A 289 0.42 -22.23 7.51
C THR A 289 0.97 -20.84 7.81
N ASN A 290 1.82 -20.72 8.83
CA ASN A 290 2.33 -19.42 9.28
C ASN A 290 3.25 -18.72 8.27
N ASN A 291 3.82 -19.48 7.33
CA ASN A 291 4.77 -19.01 6.33
C ASN A 291 4.15 -18.92 4.92
N MET A 292 2.81 -18.96 4.81
CA MET A 292 2.18 -18.78 3.50
C MET A 292 2.37 -17.33 3.02
N ALA A 293 2.72 -17.17 1.75
CA ALA A 293 2.69 -15.89 1.08
C ALA A 293 1.30 -15.68 0.47
N VAL A 294 0.82 -14.43 0.51
CA VAL A 294 -0.53 -14.10 0.02
C VAL A 294 -0.45 -12.85 -0.85
N GLY A 295 -1.21 -12.85 -1.95
CA GLY A 295 -1.33 -11.73 -2.87
C GLY A 295 -2.77 -11.55 -3.33
N ALA A 296 -3.17 -10.31 -3.62
CA ALA A 296 -4.48 -9.99 -4.18
C ALA A 296 -4.40 -9.97 -5.72
N LEU A 297 -5.15 -10.84 -6.39
CA LEU A 297 -5.17 -11.00 -7.83
C LEU A 297 -6.58 -10.70 -8.36
N ASN A 298 -6.84 -9.46 -8.78
CA ASN A 298 -8.19 -9.03 -9.19
C ASN A 298 -9.23 -9.34 -8.10
N ASN A 299 -10.26 -10.15 -8.41
CA ASN A 299 -11.28 -10.63 -7.46
C ASN A 299 -10.89 -11.96 -6.80
N GLN A 300 -9.59 -12.23 -6.65
CA GLN A 300 -9.11 -13.49 -6.12
C GLN A 300 -7.99 -13.27 -5.10
N ILE A 301 -7.90 -14.15 -4.11
CA ILE A 301 -6.79 -14.18 -3.15
C ILE A 301 -5.90 -15.36 -3.53
N LEU A 302 -4.69 -15.07 -3.98
CA LEU A 302 -3.68 -16.06 -4.31
C LEU A 302 -2.85 -16.37 -3.07
N THR A 303 -2.57 -17.65 -2.85
CA THR A 303 -1.71 -18.12 -1.77
C THR A 303 -0.61 -19.01 -2.32
N TYR A 304 0.57 -18.91 -1.72
CA TYR A 304 1.67 -19.84 -1.88
C TYR A 304 2.00 -20.42 -0.52
N SER A 305 2.13 -21.73 -0.43
CA SER A 305 2.50 -22.41 0.81
C SER A 305 3.41 -23.61 0.52
N VAL A 306 4.20 -23.98 1.52
CA VAL A 306 5.07 -25.15 1.46
C VAL A 306 4.61 -26.15 2.52
N ASN A 307 4.43 -27.40 2.12
CA ASN A 307 4.21 -28.51 3.04
C ASN A 307 5.30 -29.56 2.85
N ARG A 308 6.16 -29.71 3.86
CA ARG A 308 7.34 -30.60 3.90
C ARG A 308 8.31 -30.35 2.73
N SER A 309 8.00 -30.91 1.57
CA SER A 309 8.85 -30.94 0.37
C SER A 309 8.12 -30.51 -0.89
N ALA A 310 6.89 -30.03 -0.79
CA ALA A 310 6.09 -29.60 -1.93
C ALA A 310 5.58 -28.18 -1.71
N ALA A 311 5.60 -27.40 -2.80
CA ALA A 311 5.03 -26.07 -2.86
C ALA A 311 3.70 -26.10 -3.61
N PHE A 312 2.74 -25.33 -3.13
CA PHE A 312 1.38 -25.29 -3.66
C PHE A 312 0.94 -23.86 -3.86
N PHE A 313 0.27 -23.61 -4.97
CA PHE A 313 -0.53 -22.42 -5.17
C PHE A 313 -2.00 -22.76 -4.97
N ASN A 314 -2.74 -21.87 -4.32
CA ASN A 314 -4.19 -21.98 -4.21
C ASN A 314 -4.82 -20.60 -4.39
N VAL A 315 -6.03 -20.57 -4.91
CA VAL A 315 -6.76 -19.35 -5.20
C VAL A 315 -8.11 -19.40 -4.50
N PHE A 316 -8.46 -18.35 -3.78
CA PHE A 316 -9.81 -18.12 -3.31
C PHE A 316 -10.51 -17.14 -4.26
N ASP A 317 -11.56 -17.59 -4.93
CA ASP A 317 -12.35 -16.73 -5.79
C ASP A 317 -13.44 -16.02 -4.98
N LEU A 318 -13.42 -14.68 -4.96
CA LEU A 318 -14.36 -13.87 -4.19
C LEU A 318 -15.76 -13.79 -4.82
N THR A 319 -15.91 -14.26 -6.06
CA THR A 319 -17.19 -14.31 -6.77
C THR A 319 -17.93 -15.60 -6.44
N THR A 320 -17.21 -16.73 -6.46
CA THR A 320 -17.80 -18.05 -6.17
C THR A 320 -17.66 -18.46 -4.70
N TYR A 321 -16.86 -17.74 -3.92
CA TYR A 321 -16.54 -18.05 -2.52
C TYR A 321 -15.99 -19.47 -2.34
N SER A 322 -15.10 -19.90 -3.24
CA SER A 322 -14.52 -21.25 -3.23
C SER A 322 -13.02 -21.20 -3.41
N TRP A 323 -12.34 -22.18 -2.80
CA TRP A 323 -10.92 -22.42 -3.07
C TRP A 323 -10.74 -23.31 -4.30
N SER A 324 -9.68 -23.07 -5.07
CA SER A 324 -9.10 -23.99 -6.05
C SER A 324 -7.58 -24.12 -5.84
N GLY A 325 -7.00 -25.24 -6.27
CA GLY A 325 -5.56 -25.49 -6.18
C GLY A 325 -5.23 -26.89 -5.66
N SER A 326 -3.95 -27.27 -5.77
CA SER A 326 -3.46 -28.60 -5.42
C SER A 326 -3.16 -28.80 -3.94
N GLY A 327 -3.18 -27.72 -3.14
CA GLY A 327 -2.90 -27.75 -1.70
C GLY A 327 -4.15 -27.88 -0.82
N LEU A 328 -5.33 -28.08 -1.42
CA LEU A 328 -6.59 -28.17 -0.69
C LEU A 328 -6.76 -29.52 -0.01
N VAL A 329 -7.40 -29.51 1.15
CA VAL A 329 -7.83 -30.72 1.86
C VAL A 329 -9.35 -30.79 1.84
N SER A 330 -9.86 -31.98 1.51
CA SER A 330 -11.28 -32.26 1.64
C SER A 330 -11.65 -32.23 3.11
N VAL A 331 -12.49 -31.27 3.49
CA VAL A 331 -13.02 -31.22 4.85
C VAL A 331 -14.17 -32.20 4.90
N ALA A 332 -13.95 -33.34 5.56
CA ALA A 332 -15.07 -34.14 6.04
C ALA A 332 -15.99 -33.21 6.82
N VAL A 333 -17.22 -33.03 6.34
CA VAL A 333 -18.17 -31.97 6.73
C VAL A 333 -18.31 -31.87 8.25
N ILE A 334 -17.65 -30.88 8.87
CA ILE A 334 -17.86 -30.50 10.29
C ILE A 334 -17.73 -28.97 10.47
N GLU A 335 -18.12 -28.16 9.49
CA GLU A 335 -18.53 -26.79 9.84
C GLU A 335 -20.04 -26.80 10.01
N PRO A 336 -20.57 -26.44 11.19
CA PRO A 336 -22.00 -26.22 11.34
C PRO A 336 -22.35 -25.13 10.34
N THR A 337 -23.06 -25.50 9.27
CA THR A 337 -23.73 -24.54 8.40
C THR A 337 -24.42 -23.57 9.34
N PRO A 338 -24.13 -22.25 9.28
CA PRO A 338 -24.70 -21.31 10.24
C PRO A 338 -26.19 -21.60 10.29
N GLU A 339 -26.66 -22.10 11.45
CA GLU A 339 -28.06 -22.38 11.64
C GLU A 339 -28.76 -21.12 11.20
N LYS A 340 -29.57 -21.25 10.16
CA LYS A 340 -30.21 -20.17 9.43
C LYS A 340 -30.94 -19.33 10.47
N SER A 341 -30.24 -18.37 11.06
CA SER A 341 -30.74 -17.56 12.16
C SER A 341 -31.93 -16.89 11.54
N SER A 342 -33.11 -17.24 12.03
CA SER A 342 -34.40 -16.77 11.54
C SER A 342 -34.25 -15.33 11.05
N ASN A 343 -34.50 -15.12 9.76
CA ASN A 343 -34.36 -13.86 9.03
C ASN A 343 -35.18 -12.72 9.69
N ILE A 344 -34.75 -12.22 10.84
CA ILE A 344 -35.37 -11.06 11.48
C ILE A 344 -34.73 -9.77 10.95
N ASP A 345 -33.45 -9.80 10.54
CA ASP A 345 -32.75 -8.59 10.09
C ASP A 345 -32.87 -8.29 8.59
N THR A 346 -33.19 -9.28 7.74
CA THR A 346 -33.44 -9.02 6.30
C THR A 346 -34.82 -8.42 6.03
N ILE A 347 -35.76 -8.55 6.96
CA ILE A 347 -37.11 -7.95 6.81
C ILE A 347 -37.05 -6.43 7.08
N VAL A 348 -36.09 -5.93 7.86
CA VAL A 348 -36.01 -4.50 8.21
C VAL A 348 -35.47 -3.65 7.04
N CYS A 349 -34.50 -4.12 6.26
CA CYS A 349 -34.02 -3.34 5.10
C CYS A 349 -35.02 -3.30 3.93
N ALA A 350 -35.81 -4.36 3.70
CA ALA A 350 -36.84 -4.38 2.68
C ALA A 350 -38.07 -3.53 3.06
N THR A 351 -38.44 -3.48 4.35
CA THR A 351 -39.54 -2.63 4.82
C THR A 351 -39.17 -1.14 4.80
N VAL A 352 -37.94 -0.76 5.17
CA VAL A 352 -37.52 0.65 5.11
C VAL A 352 -37.40 1.16 3.66
N GLY A 353 -36.87 0.35 2.74
CA GLY A 353 -36.84 0.68 1.31
C GLY A 353 -38.23 0.76 0.68
N GLY A 354 -39.12 -0.17 1.04
CA GLY A 354 -40.52 -0.17 0.62
C GLY A 354 -41.31 1.03 1.15
N LEU A 355 -41.13 1.39 2.42
CA LEU A 355 -41.75 2.58 3.02
C LEU A 355 -41.24 3.87 2.38
N ALA A 356 -39.95 3.97 2.08
CA ALA A 356 -39.40 5.13 1.38
C ALA A 356 -39.98 5.28 -0.03
N LEU A 357 -40.14 4.19 -0.78
CA LEU A 357 -40.78 4.22 -2.10
C LEU A 357 -42.28 4.54 -2.03
N ILE A 358 -43.00 4.01 -1.05
CA ILE A 358 -44.41 4.33 -0.82
C ILE A 358 -44.59 5.81 -0.44
N LEU A 359 -43.74 6.34 0.45
CA LEU A 359 -43.76 7.76 0.81
C LEU A 359 -43.41 8.66 -0.39
N LEU A 360 -42.46 8.26 -1.24
CA LEU A 360 -42.12 8.96 -2.47
C LEU A 360 -43.30 8.95 -3.47
N ALA A 361 -43.97 7.82 -3.63
CA ALA A 361 -45.14 7.67 -4.49
C ALA A 361 -46.32 8.54 -3.99
N ILE A 362 -46.60 8.54 -2.68
CA ILE A 362 -47.62 9.41 -2.05
C ILE A 362 -47.26 10.89 -2.27
N PHE A 363 -46.00 11.27 -2.07
CA PHE A 363 -45.55 12.64 -2.28
C PHE A 363 -45.75 13.10 -3.73
N LEU A 364 -45.40 12.27 -4.71
CA LEU A 364 -45.61 12.55 -6.13
C LEU A 364 -47.11 12.65 -6.47
N PHE A 365 -47.95 11.78 -5.89
CA PHE A 365 -49.39 11.81 -6.11
C PHE A 365 -50.05 13.09 -5.53
N VAL A 366 -49.66 13.49 -4.31
CA VAL A 366 -50.13 14.74 -3.68
C VAL A 366 -49.65 15.96 -4.49
N ARG A 367 -48.39 15.96 -4.96
CA ARG A 367 -47.84 17.03 -5.79
C ARG A 367 -48.56 17.15 -7.13
N HIS A 368 -48.91 16.03 -7.76
CA HIS A 368 -49.68 16.03 -9.00
C HIS A 368 -51.10 16.57 -8.79
N ARG A 369 -51.77 16.18 -7.70
CA ARG A 369 -53.15 16.62 -7.42
C ARG A 369 -53.24 18.13 -7.15
N ARG A 370 -52.23 18.72 -6.49
CA ARG A 370 -52.17 20.19 -6.26
C ARG A 370 -51.99 20.99 -7.54
N LYS A 371 -51.34 20.44 -8.58
CA LYS A 371 -51.22 21.11 -9.88
C LYS A 371 -52.55 21.13 -10.64
N SER A 372 -53.37 20.08 -10.52
CA SER A 372 -54.68 20.01 -11.17
C SER A 372 -55.71 20.96 -10.55
N ALA A 373 -55.61 21.27 -9.25
CA ALA A 373 -56.53 22.17 -8.56
C ALA A 373 -56.36 23.66 -8.93
N LYS A 374 -55.27 24.05 -9.62
CA LYS A 374 -55.05 25.45 -10.05
C LYS A 374 -55.56 25.76 -11.46
N LYS A 375 -56.22 24.81 -12.14
CA LYS A 375 -56.69 25.00 -13.52
C LYS A 375 -58.20 25.26 -13.66
N SER A 376 -58.90 25.52 -12.55
CA SER A 376 -60.31 25.90 -12.57
C SER A 376 -60.57 27.09 -11.64
N ALA A 377 -60.09 28.26 -12.04
CA ALA A 377 -60.67 29.54 -11.63
C ALA A 377 -60.21 30.62 -12.63
N GLY A 378 -61.16 31.21 -13.34
CA GLY A 378 -61.01 32.53 -13.95
C GLY A 378 -60.74 32.56 -15.45
N ALA A 379 -61.82 32.44 -16.23
CA ALA A 379 -61.90 33.02 -17.56
C ALA A 379 -62.27 34.53 -17.49
N SER A 380 -61.85 35.30 -18.50
CA SER A 380 -62.27 36.69 -18.87
C SER A 380 -61.60 37.83 -18.08
N VAL A 381 -60.77 38.70 -18.66
CA VAL A 381 -61.14 39.72 -19.67
C VAL A 381 -60.06 39.91 -20.76
N THR A 382 -60.57 40.07 -21.98
CA THR A 382 -59.94 40.42 -23.27
C THR A 382 -59.29 41.81 -23.30
N ALA A 383 -58.08 41.95 -23.87
CA ALA A 383 -57.74 43.01 -24.84
C ALA A 383 -56.28 42.91 -25.38
N LEU A 384 -56.22 42.70 -26.70
CA LEU A 384 -55.30 43.29 -27.70
C LEU A 384 -53.78 42.97 -27.68
N ALA A 385 -53.43 42.18 -28.71
CA ALA A 385 -52.12 41.99 -29.36
C ALA A 385 -51.62 43.31 -30.04
N PRO A 386 -50.47 43.38 -30.78
CA PRO A 386 -49.64 42.28 -31.28
C PRO A 386 -48.09 42.48 -31.37
N LYS A 387 -47.44 41.41 -31.87
CA LYS A 387 -46.26 41.37 -32.77
C LYS A 387 -44.84 41.65 -32.22
N ASN A 388 -44.16 40.57 -31.84
CA ASN A 388 -42.93 39.96 -32.39
C ASN A 388 -42.05 40.77 -33.40
N PRO A 389 -40.83 40.29 -33.71
CA PRO A 389 -39.56 40.30 -32.96
C PRO A 389 -38.47 41.08 -33.74
N GLU A 390 -37.26 41.30 -33.19
CA GLU A 390 -36.03 41.20 -34.01
C GLU A 390 -34.74 41.31 -33.20
N THR A 391 -33.84 40.41 -33.56
CA THR A 391 -32.39 40.35 -33.38
C THR A 391 -31.66 41.59 -33.92
N SER A 392 -30.61 42.04 -33.23
CA SER A 392 -29.48 42.69 -33.90
C SER A 392 -28.19 42.54 -33.08
N LYS A 393 -27.31 41.67 -33.58
CA LYS A 393 -25.86 41.74 -33.40
C LYS A 393 -25.36 42.94 -34.21
N CYS A 394 -24.49 43.76 -33.64
CA CYS A 394 -23.55 44.58 -34.41
C CYS A 394 -22.12 44.34 -33.91
N VAL A 395 -21.33 43.77 -34.81
CA VAL A 395 -19.87 43.80 -34.85
C VAL A 395 -19.50 45.00 -35.72
N SER A 396 -18.60 45.86 -35.22
CA SER A 396 -17.68 46.76 -35.95
C SER A 396 -16.71 47.27 -34.87
N ALA A 397 -15.41 46.98 -34.85
CA ALA A 397 -14.34 47.11 -35.83
C ALA A 397 -14.03 48.56 -36.25
N SER A 398 -12.72 48.85 -36.18
CA SER A 398 -11.93 49.92 -36.82
C SER A 398 -11.87 51.34 -36.20
N ASP A 399 -10.65 51.60 -35.72
CA ASP A 399 -9.74 52.71 -36.09
C ASP A 399 -9.78 54.08 -35.39
N GLN A 400 -8.63 54.31 -34.75
CA GLN A 400 -7.77 55.51 -34.69
C GLN A 400 -8.35 56.87 -34.28
N GLY A 401 -7.77 57.37 -33.17
CA GLY A 401 -6.98 58.61 -33.23
C GLY A 401 -7.56 59.86 -32.58
N HIS A 402 -6.88 60.28 -31.50
CA HIS A 402 -6.71 61.65 -30.97
C HIS A 402 -7.77 62.34 -30.07
N ASN A 403 -7.32 62.50 -28.81
CA ASN A 403 -7.23 63.71 -27.97
C ASN A 403 -8.48 64.50 -27.49
N GLN A 404 -8.50 64.64 -26.16
CA GLN A 404 -9.03 65.73 -25.31
C GLN A 404 -10.55 65.93 -25.23
N HIS A 405 -11.16 65.56 -24.09
CA HIS A 405 -11.47 66.48 -22.99
C HIS A 405 -12.14 65.76 -21.80
N ASP A 406 -12.02 66.43 -20.66
CA ASP A 406 -12.35 66.13 -19.28
C ASP A 406 -13.86 65.94 -18.97
N LEU A 407 -14.14 65.42 -17.76
CA LEU A 407 -15.38 65.43 -16.95
C LEU A 407 -16.26 64.15 -16.88
N GLY A 408 -16.13 63.44 -15.74
CA GLY A 408 -17.25 63.27 -14.81
C GLY A 408 -18.00 61.93 -14.73
N CYS A 409 -17.89 61.29 -13.55
CA CYS A 409 -18.96 60.54 -12.83
C CYS A 409 -19.39 59.17 -13.43
N ILE A 410 -19.70 58.06 -12.74
CA ILE A 410 -20.11 57.71 -11.37
C ILE A 410 -19.62 56.27 -11.07
N GLN A 411 -19.14 56.05 -9.85
CA GLN A 411 -18.75 54.76 -9.29
C GLN A 411 -19.99 54.02 -8.73
N TYR A 412 -20.36 52.87 -9.30
CA TYR A 412 -21.34 51.95 -8.70
C TYR A 412 -20.62 50.82 -7.95
N GLY A 413 -20.61 50.90 -6.62
CA GLY A 413 -20.22 49.79 -5.74
C GLY A 413 -21.42 48.88 -5.46
N PRO A 414 -21.32 47.54 -5.56
CA PRO A 414 -22.39 46.65 -5.15
C PRO A 414 -22.44 46.48 -3.63
N ARG A 415 -23.60 46.83 -3.05
CA ARG A 415 -23.99 46.52 -1.66
C ARG A 415 -24.03 45.00 -1.43
N GLN A 416 -23.35 44.53 -0.38
CA GLN A 416 -23.57 43.21 0.19
C GLN A 416 -24.75 43.26 1.20
N PRO A 417 -25.65 42.27 1.22
CA PRO A 417 -26.68 42.16 2.25
C PRO A 417 -26.12 41.51 3.53
N GLN A 418 -26.27 42.23 4.63
CA GLN A 418 -25.93 41.85 5.99
C GLN A 418 -27.07 40.99 6.57
N TYR A 419 -26.78 39.73 6.91
CA TYR A 419 -27.72 38.85 7.62
C TYR A 419 -27.58 39.06 9.14
N ASN A 420 -28.65 39.51 9.79
CA ASN A 420 -28.78 39.50 11.24
C ASN A 420 -29.16 38.08 11.70
N GLN A 421 -28.32 37.46 12.53
CA GLN A 421 -28.69 36.27 13.30
C GLN A 421 -29.27 36.70 14.64
N GLU A 422 -30.53 36.35 14.88
CA GLU A 422 -31.16 36.44 16.20
C GLU A 422 -30.66 35.28 17.08
N HIS A 423 -30.09 35.62 18.23
CA HIS A 423 -29.72 34.66 19.27
C HIS A 423 -30.98 34.16 20.00
N VAL A 424 -31.28 32.86 19.88
CA VAL A 424 -32.27 32.17 20.72
C VAL A 424 -31.54 31.63 21.94
N GLN A 425 -31.86 32.19 23.11
CA GLN A 425 -31.35 31.79 24.42
C GLN A 425 -32.19 30.63 24.95
N TYR A 426 -31.61 29.44 25.09
CA TYR A 426 -32.26 28.29 25.74
C TYR A 426 -31.90 28.26 27.22
N ASP A 427 -32.93 28.30 28.06
CA ASP A 427 -32.87 28.20 29.52
C ASP A 427 -32.78 26.70 29.91
N HIS A 428 -31.67 26.31 30.53
CA HIS A 428 -31.42 24.93 30.97
C HIS A 428 -31.79 24.77 32.45
N GLY A 429 -33.01 24.29 32.70
CA GLY A 429 -33.40 23.76 34.01
C GLY A 429 -32.64 22.47 34.35
N GLN A 430 -31.96 22.46 35.49
CA GLN A 430 -31.28 21.29 36.06
C GLN A 430 -32.27 20.35 36.75
N PRO A 431 -32.27 19.03 36.50
CA PRO A 431 -32.96 18.07 37.36
C PRO A 431 -32.07 17.61 38.52
N LEU A 432 -32.54 17.83 39.76
CA LEU A 432 -32.02 17.19 40.97
C LEU A 432 -32.27 15.68 40.91
N TYR A 433 -31.20 14.87 40.96
CA TYR A 433 -31.30 13.44 41.27
C TYR A 433 -31.00 13.20 42.75
N GLY A 434 -31.96 12.64 43.47
CA GLY A 434 -31.84 12.23 44.86
C GLY A 434 -30.91 11.02 45.02
N GLN A 435 -30.00 11.09 45.99
CA GLN A 435 -29.14 9.98 46.38
C GLN A 435 -29.96 8.92 47.14
N GLY A 436 -30.17 7.77 46.50
CA GLY A 436 -30.44 6.50 47.18
C GLY A 436 -29.13 5.71 47.26
N GLN A 437 -28.59 5.52 48.45
CA GLN A 437 -27.45 4.63 48.67
C GLN A 437 -27.88 3.18 48.50
N VAL A 438 -27.28 2.48 47.54
CA VAL A 438 -27.38 1.03 47.40
C VAL A 438 -26.05 0.44 47.87
N GLN A 439 -26.05 -0.22 49.04
CA GLN A 439 -24.92 -1.00 49.52
C GLN A 439 -24.78 -2.25 48.63
N TYR A 440 -23.64 -2.39 47.97
CA TYR A 440 -23.20 -3.65 47.37
C TYR A 440 -22.20 -4.31 48.33
N GLU A 441 -22.56 -5.46 48.88
CA GLU A 441 -21.63 -6.36 49.56
C GLU A 441 -20.60 -6.88 48.55
N GLN A 442 -19.34 -6.49 48.72
CA GLN A 442 -18.21 -7.09 48.02
C GLN A 442 -17.88 -8.43 48.68
N LEU A 443 -18.22 -9.54 48.01
CA LEU A 443 -17.57 -10.82 48.27
C LEU A 443 -16.19 -10.81 47.60
N GLN A 444 -15.13 -10.71 48.42
CA GLN A 444 -13.75 -10.89 47.98
C GLN A 444 -13.50 -12.38 47.65
N PRO A 445 -13.00 -12.73 46.45
CA PRO A 445 -12.39 -14.03 46.24
C PRO A 445 -11.00 -14.05 46.88
N GLN A 446 -10.86 -14.87 47.90
CA GLN A 446 -9.60 -15.22 48.56
C GLN A 446 -8.78 -16.11 47.61
N TYR A 447 -7.74 -15.57 47.00
CA TYR A 447 -6.76 -16.35 46.24
C TYR A 447 -5.70 -16.93 47.18
N ASP A 448 -5.64 -18.26 47.21
CA ASP A 448 -4.59 -19.03 47.89
C ASP A 448 -3.22 -18.67 47.29
N GLN A 449 -2.33 -18.10 48.10
CA GLN A 449 -0.94 -17.86 47.72
C GLN A 449 -0.13 -19.15 47.81
N GLY A 450 -0.22 -19.98 46.78
CA GLY A 450 0.81 -20.97 46.48
C GLY A 450 2.05 -20.27 45.95
N GLN A 451 3.13 -20.25 46.72
CA GLN A 451 4.42 -19.73 46.26
C GLN A 451 4.95 -20.58 45.12
N VAL A 452 4.92 -20.05 43.90
CA VAL A 452 5.66 -20.60 42.76
C VAL A 452 7.06 -20.01 42.80
N GLN A 453 8.01 -20.78 43.32
CA GLN A 453 9.43 -20.47 43.30
C GLN A 453 9.93 -20.66 41.87
N TYR A 454 10.13 -19.57 41.14
CA TYR A 454 10.80 -19.59 39.85
C TYR A 454 12.31 -19.71 40.08
N ASP A 455 12.85 -20.86 39.69
CA ASP A 455 14.29 -21.11 39.66
C ASP A 455 14.91 -20.21 38.57
N GLN A 456 15.54 -19.12 39.01
CA GLN A 456 16.29 -18.18 38.16
C GLN A 456 17.61 -18.85 37.77
N GLY A 457 17.55 -19.73 36.76
CA GLY A 457 18.72 -20.25 36.09
C GLY A 457 19.47 -19.15 35.36
N TYR A 458 20.44 -18.53 36.03
CA TYR A 458 21.49 -17.75 35.39
C TYR A 458 22.27 -18.68 34.45
N VAL A 459 22.11 -18.52 33.14
CA VAL A 459 23.05 -19.05 32.16
C VAL A 459 24.17 -18.03 32.01
N PRO A 460 25.42 -18.33 32.38
CA PRO A 460 26.54 -17.44 32.13
C PRO A 460 26.75 -17.31 30.63
N TYR A 461 26.83 -16.08 30.14
CA TYR A 461 27.23 -15.78 28.78
C TYR A 461 28.73 -16.10 28.63
N ASP A 462 29.06 -17.18 27.91
CA ASP A 462 30.43 -17.54 27.55
C ASP A 462 30.86 -16.73 26.29
N PRO A 463 31.87 -15.84 26.38
CA PRO A 463 32.34 -15.07 25.25
C PRO A 463 33.36 -15.82 24.36
N ALA A 464 33.34 -17.16 24.34
CA ALA A 464 34.14 -17.98 23.44
C ALA A 464 33.33 -18.50 22.23
N TYR A 465 32.74 -17.60 21.43
CA TYR A 465 32.38 -17.96 20.06
C TYR A 465 33.58 -17.67 19.16
N GLU A 466 34.25 -18.75 18.79
CA GLU A 466 35.34 -18.78 17.81
C GLU A 466 34.91 -18.08 16.52
N ARG A 467 35.78 -17.20 16.03
CA ARG A 467 35.67 -16.64 14.68
C ARG A 467 35.52 -17.78 13.68
N PRO A 468 34.61 -17.70 12.69
CA PRO A 468 34.68 -18.62 11.56
C PRO A 468 36.04 -18.43 10.88
N THR A 469 36.88 -19.45 10.96
CA THR A 469 38.13 -19.51 10.21
C THR A 469 37.80 -19.35 8.73
N SER A 470 38.48 -18.42 8.08
CA SER A 470 38.41 -18.19 6.63
C SER A 470 38.48 -19.53 5.90
N PHE A 471 37.43 -19.85 5.14
CA PHE A 471 37.43 -21.01 4.26
C PHE A 471 38.49 -20.77 3.17
N ILE A 472 39.65 -21.39 3.32
CA ILE A 472 40.66 -21.49 2.27
C ILE A 472 40.30 -22.74 1.47
N PRO A 473 39.87 -22.63 0.20
CA PRO A 473 39.62 -23.82 -0.62
C PRO A 473 40.92 -24.61 -0.78
N PRO A 474 40.86 -25.96 -0.82
CA PRO A 474 42.04 -26.77 -1.04
C PRO A 474 42.68 -26.43 -2.40
N PRO A 475 44.02 -26.39 -2.48
CA PRO A 475 44.69 -26.17 -3.76
C PRO A 475 44.31 -27.29 -4.75
N PRO A 476 44.25 -26.96 -6.05
CA PRO A 476 43.95 -27.96 -7.08
C PRO A 476 44.98 -29.11 -7.03
N PRO A 477 44.55 -30.34 -7.32
CA PRO A 477 45.44 -31.49 -7.29
C PRO A 477 46.63 -31.27 -8.22
N VAL A 478 47.83 -31.35 -7.63
CA VAL A 478 49.10 -31.35 -8.34
C VAL A 478 49.20 -32.68 -9.07
N ASN A 479 49.07 -32.66 -10.40
CA ASN A 479 49.39 -33.81 -11.24
C ASN A 479 50.90 -34.08 -11.12
N GLN A 480 51.25 -35.08 -10.32
CA GLN A 480 52.59 -35.65 -10.29
C GLN A 480 52.84 -36.34 -11.63
N LEU A 481 53.87 -35.86 -12.33
CA LEU A 481 54.51 -36.61 -13.40
C LEU A 481 54.96 -37.96 -12.85
N ALA A 482 54.50 -39.04 -13.47
CA ALA A 482 55.18 -40.32 -13.46
C ALA A 482 55.32 -40.79 -14.91
N ASP A 483 56.59 -40.99 -15.27
CA ASP A 483 57.11 -41.53 -16.52
C ASP A 483 56.37 -42.77 -17.02
N GLY A 484 56.27 -42.89 -18.35
CA GLY A 484 56.47 -44.19 -18.98
C GLY A 484 55.67 -44.52 -20.25
N VAL A 485 56.33 -44.31 -21.39
CA VAL A 485 56.40 -45.23 -22.55
C VAL A 485 55.24 -45.29 -23.57
N HIS A 486 55.55 -44.77 -24.77
CA HIS A 486 55.22 -45.19 -26.15
C HIS A 486 53.78 -45.66 -26.49
N ASN A 487 53.09 -45.21 -27.55
CA ASN A 487 53.54 -45.12 -28.95
C ASN A 487 52.60 -44.26 -29.80
N ALA A 488 53.18 -43.73 -30.88
CA ALA A 488 52.56 -42.99 -31.96
C ALA A 488 51.48 -43.77 -32.72
N TYR A 489 50.39 -43.09 -33.10
CA TYR A 489 49.78 -43.24 -34.44
C TYR A 489 49.22 -41.90 -34.92
N LEU A 490 49.80 -41.44 -36.03
CA LEU A 490 49.34 -40.37 -36.90
C LEU A 490 47.99 -40.71 -37.52
N LEU A 491 47.10 -39.73 -37.64
CA LEU A 491 45.95 -39.73 -38.54
C LEU A 491 45.77 -38.32 -39.15
N PRO A 492 45.20 -38.22 -40.36
CA PRO A 492 45.81 -37.47 -41.45
C PRO A 492 45.00 -36.26 -41.88
N ALA A 493 45.65 -35.45 -42.72
CA ALA A 493 45.05 -34.44 -43.56
C ALA A 493 43.91 -35.00 -44.41
N ALA A 494 42.80 -34.27 -44.46
CA ALA A 494 41.74 -34.49 -45.43
C ALA A 494 41.53 -33.18 -46.21
N GLY A 495 42.17 -33.12 -47.38
CA GLY A 495 41.64 -32.37 -48.52
C GLY A 495 40.86 -33.34 -49.39
N ASP A 496 39.66 -32.95 -49.80
CA ASP A 496 39.27 -32.76 -51.20
C ASP A 496 37.74 -32.69 -51.35
N SER A 497 37.32 -31.67 -52.10
CA SER A 497 35.96 -31.44 -52.60
C SER A 497 35.69 -32.37 -53.81
N PRO A 498 34.45 -32.47 -54.33
CA PRO A 498 34.09 -31.52 -55.39
C PRO A 498 32.61 -31.08 -55.47
N GLU A 499 32.46 -29.84 -55.97
CA GLU A 499 31.45 -29.28 -56.90
C GLU A 499 29.97 -29.24 -56.46
N SER A 500 29.23 -28.11 -56.59
CA SER A 500 29.12 -27.25 -57.77
C SER A 500 28.38 -25.92 -57.47
N LYS A 501 28.96 -24.81 -57.95
CA LYS A 501 28.35 -23.57 -58.56
C LYS A 501 27.31 -22.79 -57.73
N THR A 502 27.36 -21.49 -57.49
CA THR A 502 27.82 -20.24 -58.18
C THR A 502 27.47 -19.11 -57.18
N ALA A 503 28.01 -17.90 -57.09
CA ALA A 503 29.05 -17.15 -57.76
C ALA A 503 29.35 -15.92 -56.85
N TYR A 504 30.61 -15.47 -56.87
CA TYR A 504 31.09 -14.10 -56.64
C TYR A 504 30.87 -13.37 -55.29
N SER A 505 32.00 -13.30 -54.56
CA SER A 505 32.46 -12.29 -53.58
C SER A 505 32.72 -10.90 -54.26
N PRO A 506 33.23 -9.83 -53.60
CA PRO A 506 33.60 -9.67 -52.18
C PRO A 506 33.23 -8.32 -51.49
N TYR A 507 33.30 -8.34 -50.15
CA TYR A 507 33.85 -7.34 -49.21
C TYR A 507 34.00 -5.86 -49.63
N VAL A 508 33.46 -4.91 -48.83
CA VAL A 508 34.20 -3.84 -48.11
C VAL A 508 33.35 -3.36 -46.90
N ASN A 509 34.03 -3.05 -45.78
CA ASN A 509 33.50 -2.39 -44.57
C ASN A 509 33.45 -0.83 -44.73
N PRO A 510 33.30 -0.01 -43.68
CA PRO A 510 32.16 0.87 -43.39
C PRO A 510 32.34 2.35 -43.81
N THR A 511 31.30 3.16 -43.52
CA THR A 511 31.17 4.65 -43.53
C THR A 511 30.61 5.35 -44.79
N SER A 512 29.46 6.01 -44.60
CA SER A 512 28.89 7.11 -45.40
C SER A 512 27.63 7.57 -44.66
N ILE A 513 27.69 8.62 -43.84
CA ILE A 513 27.34 10.01 -44.22
C ILE A 513 26.26 10.04 -45.30
N ARG A 514 25.02 10.29 -44.88
CA ARG A 514 24.02 10.90 -45.75
C ARG A 514 23.44 12.11 -45.06
N ALA A 515 23.82 13.27 -45.58
CA ALA A 515 23.16 14.54 -45.38
C ALA A 515 21.70 14.43 -45.83
N SER A 516 20.79 14.98 -45.04
CA SER A 516 19.49 15.44 -45.53
C SER A 516 19.29 16.86 -45.02
N THR A 517 19.06 17.72 -46.01
CA THR A 517 18.95 19.17 -45.98
C THR A 517 17.62 19.64 -45.35
N PHE A 518 17.75 20.61 -44.42
CA PHE A 518 16.90 21.77 -44.04
C PHE A 518 15.58 22.01 -44.82
N SER A 519 14.49 22.61 -44.31
CA SER A 519 14.16 23.51 -43.16
C SER A 519 12.64 23.87 -43.26
N PRO A 520 12.04 24.81 -42.47
CA PRO A 520 12.22 25.20 -41.07
C PRO A 520 10.88 25.39 -40.30
N GLU A 521 10.88 25.30 -38.98
CA GLU A 521 9.98 26.11 -38.14
C GLU A 521 10.68 26.49 -36.82
N SER A 522 10.56 27.77 -36.47
CA SER A 522 11.31 28.51 -35.47
C SER A 522 10.89 28.18 -34.03
N PRO A 523 11.81 28.26 -33.05
CA PRO A 523 11.46 29.05 -31.88
C PRO A 523 12.55 30.02 -31.42
N GLU A 524 12.05 31.19 -31.05
CA GLU A 524 12.44 32.07 -29.94
C GLU A 524 13.89 32.06 -29.43
N SER A 525 14.52 33.20 -29.70
CA SER A 525 15.58 33.82 -28.93
C SER A 525 15.20 34.00 -27.45
N THR A 526 16.07 33.53 -26.54
CA THR A 526 16.36 34.25 -25.29
C THR A 526 17.79 33.93 -24.82
N GLN A 527 18.71 34.84 -25.14
CA GLN A 527 19.87 35.11 -24.30
C GLN A 527 20.01 36.63 -24.17
N ALA A 528 19.87 37.15 -22.95
CA ALA A 528 20.52 38.38 -22.54
C ALA A 528 20.93 38.27 -21.07
N LYS A 529 22.23 38.49 -20.87
CA LYS A 529 22.97 38.51 -19.60
C LYS A 529 22.79 39.89 -18.93
N PRO A 530 23.45 40.16 -17.77
CA PRO A 530 22.82 40.66 -16.56
C PRO A 530 22.90 42.19 -16.41
N GLN A 531 22.05 42.77 -15.55
CA GLN A 531 22.24 44.13 -15.09
C GLN A 531 22.01 44.25 -13.57
N ARG A 532 22.88 45.05 -12.96
CA ARG A 532 23.20 45.17 -11.54
C ARG A 532 22.88 46.61 -11.12
N THR A 533 22.08 46.80 -10.08
CA THR A 533 21.93 48.04 -9.29
C THR A 533 21.13 47.67 -8.03
N SER A 534 21.74 47.55 -6.85
CA SER A 534 22.13 48.59 -5.87
C SER A 534 21.00 49.05 -4.93
N VAL A 535 21.17 48.64 -3.67
CA VAL A 535 20.95 49.37 -2.40
C VAL A 535 19.52 49.79 -2.03
N GLY A 536 19.03 49.19 -0.94
CA GLY A 536 18.01 49.72 -0.03
C GLY A 536 18.31 49.19 1.37
N GLN A 537 18.51 50.10 2.32
CA GLN A 537 18.94 49.89 3.70
C GLN A 537 17.82 49.32 4.58
N ASP A 538 18.18 48.53 5.60
CA ASP A 538 17.54 48.56 6.92
C ASP A 538 18.39 47.80 7.94
N PRO A 539 18.53 48.31 9.17
CA PRO A 539 18.69 47.44 10.32
C PRO A 539 17.67 47.78 11.41
N GLN A 540 16.78 46.82 11.71
CA GLN A 540 16.05 46.79 12.98
C GLN A 540 16.83 45.98 14.01
N TYR A 541 17.18 46.68 15.09
CA TYR A 541 17.78 46.21 16.32
C TYR A 541 16.69 45.59 17.21
N VAL A 542 16.92 44.39 17.77
CA VAL A 542 16.18 43.90 18.95
C VAL A 542 17.20 43.29 19.93
N PRO A 543 17.16 43.59 21.25
CA PRO A 543 18.23 43.23 22.17
C PRO A 543 18.12 41.82 22.73
N ALA A 544 19.29 41.29 23.09
CA ALA A 544 19.52 40.02 23.75
C ALA A 544 18.82 39.91 25.12
N GLY A 545 18.15 38.78 25.34
CA GLY A 545 17.71 38.33 26.66
C GLY A 545 18.84 37.62 27.40
N HIS A 546 19.12 38.10 28.61
CA HIS A 546 20.00 37.48 29.59
C HIS A 546 19.53 36.07 29.97
N PHE A 547 20.40 35.07 29.81
CA PHE A 547 20.32 33.82 30.57
C PHE A 547 21.35 33.87 31.70
N SER A 548 20.85 33.87 32.94
CA SER A 548 21.63 33.70 34.16
C SER A 548 22.11 32.25 34.24
N SER A 549 23.43 32.04 34.22
CA SER A 549 24.05 30.75 34.50
C SER A 549 24.11 30.48 36.00
N GLU A 550 23.70 29.27 36.34
CA GLU A 550 23.71 28.63 37.64
C GLU A 550 25.16 28.21 37.98
N ALA A 551 25.64 28.60 39.16
CA ALA A 551 26.90 28.10 39.72
C ALA A 551 26.60 27.34 41.01
N ARG A 552 26.55 26.00 40.94
CA ARG A 552 26.62 25.12 42.10
C ARG A 552 27.95 24.36 42.07
N SER A 553 28.80 24.64 43.06
CA SER A 553 30.04 23.90 43.31
C SER A 553 29.76 22.47 43.77
N PRO A 554 30.60 21.50 43.40
CA PRO A 554 30.57 20.16 43.97
C PRO A 554 31.40 20.11 45.26
N GLN A 555 30.82 19.57 46.33
CA GLN A 555 31.59 19.02 47.45
C GLN A 555 31.88 17.55 47.14
N THR A 556 33.15 17.22 46.97
CA THR A 556 33.68 15.86 47.10
C THR A 556 34.41 15.73 48.43
N ARG A 557 34.25 14.56 49.06
CA ARG A 557 35.37 13.91 49.74
C ARG A 557 36.10 13.05 48.72
#